data_AF-A0A9D4BYI5-F1
#
_entry.id   AF-A0A9D4BYI5-F1
#
_cell.length_a   1.000
_cell.length_b   1.000
_cell.length_c   1.000
_cell.angle_alpha   90.00
_cell.angle_beta   90.00
_cell.angle_gamma   90.00
#
_symmetry.space_group_name_H-M   'P 1'
#
loop_
_entity.id
_entity.type
_entity.pdbx_description
1 polymer ?
#
loop_
_entity_poly.entity_id
_entity_poly.type
_entity_poly.pdbx_seq_one_letter_code
_entity_poly.pdbx_strand_id
1 'polypeptide(L)'
;MFDNIQTEDSIMQEFYNAEQTEKENTSECALPLESLMVLACEKEEVQHSKRNILLKQISWKGLRSVKLKNNTRVTYEVATFEALRKKVRIEEDELK
;
A
#
# COMPACT_ATOMS: atom_id res chain seq x y z
N MET A 1 12.45 -24.31 -12.58
CA MET A 1 11.36 -23.87 -11.69
C MET A 1 12.04 -23.32 -10.47
N PHE A 2 12.21 -21.99 -10.38
CA PHE A 2 12.80 -21.38 -9.19
C PHE A 2 11.67 -21.25 -8.18
N ASP A 3 11.64 -22.15 -7.19
CA ASP A 3 10.91 -21.88 -5.95
C ASP A 3 11.61 -20.69 -5.31
N ASN A 4 11.10 -19.50 -5.60
CA ASN A 4 11.50 -18.29 -4.92
C ASN A 4 10.94 -18.42 -3.50
N ILE A 5 11.68 -19.07 -2.62
CA ILE A 5 11.37 -19.13 -1.20
C ILE A 5 11.51 -17.70 -0.69
N GLN A 6 10.43 -16.92 -0.74
CA GLN A 6 10.34 -15.65 -0.05
C GLN A 6 10.43 -15.95 1.45
N THR A 7 11.59 -15.66 2.02
CA THR A 7 11.81 -15.69 3.46
C THR A 7 10.93 -14.63 4.13
N GLU A 8 10.59 -14.82 5.40
CA GLU A 8 9.76 -13.86 6.16
C GLU A 8 10.33 -12.43 6.11
N ASP A 9 11.65 -12.30 6.30
CA ASP A 9 12.37 -11.02 6.16
C ASP A 9 12.18 -10.38 4.78
N SER A 10 12.13 -11.18 3.71
CA SER A 10 11.97 -10.64 2.34
C SER A 10 10.58 -10.04 2.11
N ILE A 11 9.52 -10.58 2.74
CA ILE A 11 8.14 -10.11 2.56
C ILE A 11 7.97 -8.73 3.18
N MET A 12 8.45 -8.55 4.42
CA MET A 12 8.32 -7.26 5.11
C MET A 12 9.27 -6.21 4.53
N GLN A 13 10.46 -6.60 4.06
CA GLN A 13 11.35 -5.69 3.34
C GLN A 13 10.72 -5.20 2.03
N GLU A 14 10.14 -6.10 1.23
CA GLU A 14 9.43 -5.74 0.00
C GLU A 14 8.24 -4.82 0.30
N PHE A 15 7.48 -5.12 1.35
CA PHE A 15 6.37 -4.29 1.80
C PHE A 15 6.82 -2.87 2.15
N TYR A 16 7.86 -2.70 2.97
CA TYR A 16 8.31 -1.37 3.42
C TYR A 16 9.02 -0.56 2.33
N ASN A 17 9.56 -1.21 1.30
CA ASN A 17 10.25 -0.57 0.18
C ASN A 17 9.34 -0.30 -1.03
N ALA A 18 8.08 -0.71 -0.98
CA ALA A 18 7.14 -0.50 -2.06
C ALA A 18 6.82 1.00 -2.25
N GLU A 19 7.03 1.47 -3.48
CA GLU A 19 6.78 2.84 -3.91
C GLU A 19 6.19 2.85 -5.32
N GLN A 20 5.37 3.87 -5.62
CA GLN A 20 4.74 4.03 -6.92
C GLN A 20 5.77 4.49 -7.97
N THR A 21 5.99 3.66 -8.97
CA THR A 21 6.73 3.89 -10.22
C THR A 21 6.02 4.86 -11.17
N GLU A 22 6.73 5.33 -12.20
CA GLU A 22 6.20 6.31 -13.17
C GLU A 22 5.05 5.83 -14.03
N LYS A 23 5.01 4.52 -14.27
CA LYS A 23 4.09 3.91 -15.21
C LYS A 23 2.88 3.28 -14.54
N GLU A 24 2.90 3.18 -13.21
CA GLU A 24 1.84 2.53 -12.47
C GLU A 24 0.85 3.54 -11.89
N ASN A 25 -0.42 3.19 -11.92
CA ASN A 25 -1.46 3.93 -11.22
C ASN A 25 -1.53 3.54 -9.73
N THR A 26 -2.27 4.31 -8.94
CA THR A 26 -2.39 4.10 -7.49
C THR A 26 -2.95 2.72 -7.12
N SER A 27 -3.78 2.13 -7.98
CA SER A 27 -4.35 0.80 -7.74
C SER A 27 -3.36 -0.32 -8.03
N GLU A 28 -2.54 -0.17 -9.06
CA GLU A 28 -1.47 -1.10 -9.41
C GLU A 28 -0.40 -1.16 -8.31
N CYS A 29 -0.10 -0.03 -7.66
CA CYS A 29 0.80 0.03 -6.52
C CYS A 29 0.22 -0.61 -5.24
N ALA A 30 -1.09 -0.47 -5.02
CA ALA A 30 -1.74 -0.95 -3.80
C ALA A 30 -2.00 -2.47 -3.78
N LEU A 31 -2.15 -3.12 -4.94
CA LEU A 31 -2.46 -4.55 -5.03
C LEU A 31 -1.33 -5.45 -4.50
N PRO A 32 -0.05 -5.28 -4.90
CA PRO A 32 1.05 -6.06 -4.34
C PRO A 32 1.20 -5.88 -2.83
N LEU A 33 0.99 -4.67 -2.31
CA LEU A 33 1.00 -4.39 -0.88
C LEU A 33 -0.03 -5.21 -0.11
N GLU A 34 -1.25 -5.33 -0.64
CA GLU A 34 -2.30 -6.15 -0.05
C GLU A 34 -1.92 -7.64 -0.04
N SER A 35 -1.36 -8.14 -1.13
CA SER A 35 -0.87 -9.53 -1.22
C SER A 35 0.25 -9.82 -0.23
N LEU A 36 1.27 -8.95 -0.15
CA LEU A 36 2.37 -9.09 0.81
C LEU A 36 1.87 -9.05 2.25
N MET A 37 0.91 -8.18 2.56
CA MET A 37 0.35 -8.07 3.90
C MET A 37 -0.52 -9.28 4.28
N VAL A 38 -1.22 -9.90 3.33
CA VAL A 38 -1.93 -11.17 3.56
C VAL A 38 -0.93 -12.26 3.95
N LEU A 39 0.14 -12.42 3.17
CA LEU A 39 1.20 -13.39 3.45
C LEU A 39 1.88 -13.13 4.80
N ALA A 40 2.16 -11.87 5.13
CA ALA A 40 2.73 -11.50 6.43
C ALA A 40 1.80 -11.81 7.61
N CYS A 41 0.48 -11.69 7.43
CA CYS A 41 -0.48 -12.08 8.48
C CYS A 41 -0.58 -13.61 8.61
N GLU A 42 -0.57 -14.34 7.49
CA GLU A 42 -0.62 -15.82 7.49
C GLU A 42 0.62 -16.44 8.16
N LYS A 43 1.76 -15.76 8.06
CA LYS A 43 3.01 -16.14 8.75
C LYS A 43 3.14 -15.58 10.17
N GLU A 44 2.11 -14.94 10.70
CA GLU A 44 2.09 -14.31 12.04
C GLU A 44 3.11 -13.16 12.26
N GLU A 45 3.81 -12.70 11.23
CA GLU A 45 4.72 -11.53 11.24
C GLU A 45 3.98 -10.22 11.55
N VAL A 46 2.73 -10.13 11.10
CA VAL A 46 1.85 -8.99 11.34
C VAL A 46 0.55 -9.45 11.96
N GLN A 47 0.22 -8.89 13.13
CA GLN A 47 -1.09 -9.07 13.73
C GLN A 47 -2.18 -8.52 12.79
N HIS A 48 -3.26 -9.27 12.59
CA HIS A 48 -4.40 -8.85 11.77
C HIS A 48 -4.97 -7.47 12.17
N SER A 49 -4.88 -7.10 13.45
CA SER A 49 -5.29 -5.78 13.95
C SER A 49 -4.45 -4.63 13.38
N LYS A 50 -3.17 -4.88 13.03
CA LYS A 50 -2.22 -3.89 12.50
C LYS A 50 -2.24 -3.81 10.97
N ARG A 51 -2.78 -4.82 10.29
CA ARG A 51 -2.85 -4.90 8.82
C ARG A 51 -3.35 -3.62 8.16
N ASN A 52 -4.51 -3.12 8.61
CA ASN A 52 -5.14 -1.94 8.00
C ASN A 52 -4.28 -0.67 8.19
N ILE A 53 -3.66 -0.53 9.37
CA ILE A 53 -2.79 0.61 9.70
C ILE A 53 -1.55 0.61 8.80
N LEU A 54 -0.88 -0.54 8.68
CA LEU A 54 0.33 -0.67 7.86
C LEU A 54 0.05 -0.47 6.38
N LEU A 55 -1.03 -1.09 5.86
CA LEU A 55 -1.45 -0.88 4.46
C LEU A 55 -1.74 0.59 4.18
N LYS A 56 -2.44 1.27 5.09
CA LYS A 56 -2.73 2.69 4.96
C LYS A 56 -1.45 3.53 4.92
N GLN A 57 -0.53 3.26 5.85
CA GLN A 57 0.72 4.01 5.97
C GLN A 57 1.62 3.84 4.75
N ILE A 58 1.85 2.60 4.32
CA ILE A 58 2.77 2.32 3.23
C ILE A 58 2.18 2.70 1.88
N SER A 59 0.90 2.40 1.62
CA SER A 59 0.27 2.80 0.36
C SER A 59 0.26 4.32 0.17
N TRP A 60 -0.02 5.09 1.22
CA TRP A 60 -0.01 6.56 1.14
C TRP A 60 1.40 7.14 1.04
N LYS A 61 2.35 6.61 1.83
CA LYS A 61 3.76 7.03 1.78
C LYS A 61 4.39 6.71 0.42
N GLY A 62 4.03 5.58 -0.18
CA GLY A 62 4.52 5.12 -1.48
C GLY A 62 3.99 5.93 -2.66
N LEU A 63 2.95 6.76 -2.50
CA LEU A 63 2.44 7.61 -3.58
C LEU A 63 3.52 8.57 -4.11
N ARG A 64 3.71 8.60 -5.41
CA ARG A 64 4.71 9.50 -6.02
C ARG A 64 4.23 10.94 -6.09
N SER A 65 2.95 11.15 -6.41
CA SER A 65 2.40 12.49 -6.60
C SER A 65 2.23 13.22 -5.28
N VAL A 66 3.01 14.29 -5.09
CA VAL A 66 2.85 15.22 -3.96
C VAL A 66 1.46 15.85 -3.95
N LYS A 67 0.88 16.12 -5.12
CA LYS A 67 -0.47 16.67 -5.23
C LYS A 67 -1.52 15.67 -4.72
N LEU A 68 -1.41 14.39 -5.09
CA LEU A 68 -2.29 13.33 -4.57
C LEU A 68 -2.14 13.18 -3.05
N LYS A 69 -0.90 13.17 -2.54
CA LYS A 69 -0.65 13.13 -1.09
C LYS A 69 -1.32 14.29 -0.37
N ASN A 70 -1.18 15.51 -0.90
CA ASN A 70 -1.79 16.69 -0.31
C ASN A 70 -3.32 16.63 -0.32
N ASN A 71 -3.94 16.27 -1.46
CA ASN A 71 -5.39 16.20 -1.59
C ASN A 71 -6.03 15.10 -0.71
N THR A 72 -5.28 14.04 -0.41
CA THR A 72 -5.78 12.89 0.36
C THR A 72 -5.30 12.85 1.80
N ARG A 73 -4.52 13.84 2.25
CA ARG A 73 -3.92 13.87 3.59
C ARG A 73 -4.94 13.73 4.72
N VAL A 74 -6.04 14.48 4.66
CA VAL A 74 -7.08 14.42 5.69
C VAL A 74 -7.71 13.03 5.74
N THR A 75 -8.00 12.44 4.58
CA THR A 75 -8.54 11.08 4.49
C THR A 75 -7.55 10.05 5.04
N TYR A 76 -6.25 10.22 4.78
CA TYR A 76 -5.21 9.36 5.36
C TYR A 76 -5.23 9.38 6.89
N GLU A 77 -5.41 10.55 7.50
CA GLU A 77 -5.41 10.70 8.96
C GLU A 77 -6.63 10.02 9.60
N VAL A 78 -7.83 10.19 9.04
CA VAL A 78 -9.08 9.80 9.72
C VAL A 78 -9.73 8.51 9.21
N ALA A 79 -9.40 8.06 8.00
CA ALA A 79 -10.13 6.98 7.34
C ALA A 79 -9.42 5.62 7.44
N THR A 80 -10.16 4.58 7.07
CA THR A 80 -9.64 3.23 6.84
C THR A 80 -8.84 3.17 5.55
N PHE A 81 -7.99 2.15 5.40
CA PHE A 81 -7.25 1.90 4.16
C PHE A 81 -8.16 1.83 2.92
N GLU A 82 -9.29 1.14 3.00
CA GLU A 82 -10.22 1.03 1.86
C GLU A 82 -10.80 2.39 1.44
N ALA A 83 -11.20 3.20 2.42
CA ALA A 83 -11.71 4.55 2.16
C ALA A 83 -10.62 5.46 1.57
N LEU A 84 -9.39 5.35 2.07
CA LEU A 84 -8.24 6.06 1.50
C LEU A 84 -7.99 5.65 0.05
N ARG A 85 -7.94 4.34 -0.25
CA ARG A 85 -7.72 3.81 -1.59
C ARG A 85 -8.76 4.33 -2.58
N LYS A 86 -10.04 4.35 -2.20
CA LYS A 86 -11.12 4.93 -3.02
C LYS A 86 -10.90 6.41 -3.29
N LYS A 87 -10.56 7.20 -2.25
CA LYS A 87 -10.33 8.64 -2.40
C LYS A 87 -9.11 8.96 -3.26
N VAL A 88 -8.00 8.24 -3.07
CA VAL A 88 -6.78 8.39 -3.88
C VAL A 88 -7.06 8.13 -5.35
N ARG A 89 -7.84 7.09 -5.67
CA ARG A 89 -8.22 6.79 -7.06
C ARG A 89 -9.07 7.91 -7.69
N ILE A 90 -10.06 8.43 -6.95
CA ILE A 90 -10.90 9.54 -7.43
C ILE A 90 -10.04 10.76 -7.74
N GLU A 91 -9.15 11.14 -6.83
CA GLU A 91 -8.24 12.27 -7.03
C GLU A 91 -7.25 12.02 -8.18
N GLU A 92 -6.78 10.78 -8.36
CA GLU A 92 -5.92 10.41 -9.49
C GLU A 92 -6.63 10.57 -10.83
N ASP A 93 -7.92 10.21 -10.90
CA ASP A 93 -8.72 10.37 -12.11
C ASP A 93 -9.10 11.84 -12.37
N GLU A 94 -9.29 12.67 -11.34
CA GLU A 94 -9.53 14.13 -11.47
C GLU A 94 -8.28 14.92 -11.91
N LEU A 95 -7.08 14.34 -11.75
CA LEU A 95 -5.81 14.97 -12.11
C LEU A 95 -5.29 14.61 -13.50
N LYS A 96 -5.94 13.68 -14.20
CA LYS A 96 -5.66 13.31 -15.59
C LYS A 96 -6.28 14.30 -16.57
#